data_AF-A0A424KBH0-F1
#
_entry.id   AF-A0A424KBH0-F1
#
_cell.length_a   1.000
_cell.length_b   1.000
_cell.length_c   1.000
_cell.angle_alpha   90.00
_cell.angle_beta   90.00
_cell.angle_gamma   90.00
#
_symmetry.space_group_name_H-M   'P 1'
#
loop_
_entity.id
_entity.type
_entity.pdbx_description
1 polymer ?
#
loop_
_entity_poly.entity_id
_entity_poly.type
_entity_poly.pdbx_seq_one_letter_code
_entity_poly.pdbx_strand_id
1 'polypeptide(L)'
;MVNNKSNYKLLFLRGLFGGITMILIFTAYTLIPLSQAMAISFSTPLFMYFGSIYFLKEKIDKQKTIYMLLGFILTLIIIRPDLNLQIGSIFAIISSITHAIAGLLVKKLSETENVVTLMFSLVLMMTPVTFFPSLYVWDTPSDFMVVFLLIIIAVTATLGNFFWTKAISMTTITNLMPFDFSKLIFATFLGIIFFNEKIDLITIFCGSGIIVCNSLIGKKISNEKE
;
A
#
# COMPACT_ATOMS: atom_id res chain seq x y z
N MET A 1 -6.62 -12.78 -29.50
CA MET A 1 -7.98 -12.52 -28.99
C MET A 1 -7.96 -12.69 -27.47
N VAL A 2 -7.88 -11.58 -26.73
CA VAL A 2 -7.85 -11.60 -25.26
C VAL A 2 -9.23 -12.05 -24.76
N ASN A 3 -9.26 -13.11 -23.97
CA ASN A 3 -10.50 -13.77 -23.55
C ASN A 3 -11.24 -12.87 -22.53
N ASN A 4 -12.16 -12.05 -23.03
CA ASN A 4 -12.85 -10.98 -22.29
C ASN A 4 -13.49 -11.46 -20.97
N LYS A 5 -13.97 -12.72 -20.92
CA LYS A 5 -14.55 -13.33 -19.71
C LYS A 5 -13.55 -13.55 -18.57
N SER A 6 -12.26 -13.72 -18.86
CA SER A 6 -11.22 -13.90 -17.83
C SER A 6 -10.94 -12.60 -17.07
N ASN A 7 -11.00 -11.46 -17.76
CA ASN A 7 -10.66 -10.17 -17.18
C ASN A 7 -11.72 -9.72 -16.16
N TYR A 8 -13.01 -9.93 -16.43
CA TYR A 8 -14.08 -9.60 -15.47
C TYR A 8 -13.93 -10.38 -14.15
N LYS A 9 -13.55 -11.66 -14.21
CA LYS A 9 -13.32 -12.46 -12.99
C LYS A 9 -12.15 -11.93 -12.18
N LEU A 10 -11.05 -11.55 -12.84
CA LEU A 10 -9.87 -10.98 -12.19
C LEU A 10 -10.14 -9.57 -11.63
N LEU A 11 -10.91 -8.74 -12.36
CA LEU A 11 -11.40 -7.46 -11.88
C LEU A 11 -12.25 -7.64 -10.61
N PHE A 12 -13.16 -8.63 -10.63
CA PHE A 12 -13.99 -8.98 -9.49
C PHE A 12 -13.17 -9.41 -8.27
N LEU A 13 -12.25 -10.36 -8.47
CA LEU A 13 -11.35 -10.80 -7.41
C LEU A 13 -10.52 -9.65 -6.84
N ARG A 14 -10.03 -8.75 -7.69
CA ARG A 14 -9.27 -7.58 -7.23
C ARG A 14 -10.11 -6.68 -6.32
N GLY A 15 -11.33 -6.33 -6.76
CA GLY A 15 -12.20 -5.49 -5.94
C GLY A 15 -12.64 -6.18 -4.66
N LEU A 16 -12.84 -7.49 -4.68
CA LEU A 16 -13.13 -8.29 -3.48
C LEU A 16 -11.95 -8.27 -2.49
N PHE A 17 -10.72 -8.50 -2.95
CA PHE A 17 -9.54 -8.45 -2.09
C PHE A 17 -9.30 -7.03 -1.56
N GLY A 18 -9.48 -5.99 -2.37
CA GLY A 18 -9.45 -4.60 -1.90
C GLY A 18 -10.53 -4.31 -0.84
N GLY A 19 -11.74 -4.82 -1.07
CA GLY A 19 -12.85 -4.95 -0.11
C GLY A 19 -12.41 -5.45 1.26
N ILE A 20 -11.89 -6.67 1.25
CA ILE A 20 -11.44 -7.39 2.44
C ILE A 20 -10.30 -6.65 3.11
N THR A 21 -9.32 -6.15 2.35
CA THR A 21 -8.22 -5.34 2.87
C THR A 21 -8.75 -4.16 3.68
N MET A 22 -9.68 -3.40 3.10
CA MET A 22 -10.23 -2.21 3.76
C MET A 22 -10.97 -2.58 5.06
N ILE A 23 -11.85 -3.58 5.03
CA ILE A 23 -12.56 -4.00 6.26
C ILE A 23 -11.55 -4.42 7.34
N LEU A 24 -10.57 -5.24 7.00
CA LEU A 24 -9.60 -5.77 7.96
C LEU A 24 -8.68 -4.70 8.52
N ILE A 25 -8.18 -3.77 7.70
CA ILE A 25 -7.26 -2.74 8.18
C ILE A 25 -7.97 -1.72 9.07
N PHE A 26 -9.19 -1.31 8.71
CA PHE A 26 -9.97 -0.41 9.57
C PHE A 26 -10.38 -1.09 10.87
N THR A 27 -10.70 -2.39 10.83
CA THR A 27 -10.94 -3.19 12.05
C THR A 27 -9.67 -3.32 12.89
N ALA A 28 -8.49 -3.45 12.27
CA ALA A 28 -7.24 -3.46 13.01
C ALA A 28 -6.98 -2.12 13.71
N TYR A 29 -7.29 -0.98 13.06
CA TYR A 29 -7.13 0.35 13.66
C TYR A 29 -8.00 0.57 14.90
N THR A 30 -9.10 -0.16 15.08
CA THR A 30 -9.92 -0.07 16.31
C THR A 30 -9.42 -0.97 17.44
N LEU A 31 -8.55 -1.94 17.15
CA LEU A 31 -8.11 -2.98 18.09
C LEU A 31 -6.67 -2.80 18.55
N ILE A 32 -5.82 -2.20 17.74
CA ILE A 32 -4.40 -1.99 18.04
C ILE A 32 -3.97 -0.56 17.76
N PRO A 33 -2.88 -0.07 18.38
CA PRO A 33 -2.34 1.26 18.10
C PRO A 33 -2.07 1.46 16.60
N LEU A 34 -2.37 2.66 16.09
CA LEU A 34 -2.19 3.01 14.68
C LEU A 34 -0.75 2.77 14.21
N SER A 35 0.25 3.09 15.04
CA SER A 35 1.67 2.82 14.75
C SER A 35 1.94 1.33 14.53
N GLN A 36 1.35 0.47 15.37
CA GLN A 36 1.49 -0.99 15.24
C GLN A 36 0.83 -1.50 13.96
N ALA A 37 -0.39 -1.04 13.65
CA ALA A 37 -1.08 -1.42 12.42
C ALA A 37 -0.34 -0.95 11.15
N MET A 38 0.25 0.25 11.20
CA MET A 38 1.06 0.80 10.11
C MET A 38 2.34 -0.02 9.90
N ALA A 39 3.07 -0.38 10.97
CA ALA A 39 4.26 -1.22 10.86
C ALA A 39 3.96 -2.57 10.20
N ILE A 40 2.84 -3.20 10.58
CA ILE A 40 2.40 -4.44 9.96
C ILE A 40 2.06 -4.20 8.48
N SER A 41 1.40 -3.08 8.16
CA SER A 41 1.04 -2.73 6.78
C SER A 41 2.25 -2.55 5.86
N PHE A 42 3.40 -2.15 6.40
CA PHE A 42 4.68 -2.11 5.66
C PHE A 42 5.24 -3.50 5.29
N SER A 43 4.59 -4.59 5.70
CA SER A 43 4.83 -5.92 5.13
C SER A 43 4.17 -6.11 3.76
N THR A 44 3.18 -5.29 3.39
CA THR A 44 2.49 -5.38 2.08
C THR A 44 3.47 -5.33 0.90
N PRO A 45 4.44 -4.39 0.84
CA PRO A 45 5.45 -4.37 -0.20
C PRO A 45 6.27 -5.67 -0.26
N LEU A 46 6.58 -6.32 0.87
CA LEU A 46 7.30 -7.61 0.90
C LEU A 46 6.46 -8.71 0.26
N PHE A 47 5.19 -8.82 0.64
CA PHE A 47 4.28 -9.80 0.06
C PHE A 47 4.07 -9.57 -1.44
N MET A 48 3.99 -8.31 -1.87
CA MET A 48 3.94 -7.98 -3.30
C MET A 48 5.24 -8.36 -4.03
N TYR A 49 6.40 -8.03 -3.46
CA TYR A 49 7.70 -8.32 -4.07
C TYR A 49 7.93 -9.83 -4.27
N PHE A 50 7.75 -10.63 -3.22
CA PHE A 50 7.90 -12.08 -3.33
C PHE A 50 6.76 -12.73 -4.13
N GLY A 51 5.55 -12.19 -3.99
CA GLY A 51 4.39 -12.61 -4.76
C GLY A 51 4.55 -12.38 -6.26
N SER A 52 5.20 -11.30 -6.70
CA SER A 52 5.42 -11.05 -8.12
C SER A 52 6.44 -12.01 -8.71
N ILE A 53 7.48 -12.37 -7.95
CA ILE A 53 8.44 -13.39 -8.34
C ILE A 53 7.74 -14.74 -8.50
N TYR A 54 6.88 -15.13 -7.54
CA TYR A 54 6.23 -16.44 -7.55
C TYR A 54 5.09 -16.54 -8.58
N PHE A 55 4.12 -15.61 -8.55
CA PHE A 55 2.91 -15.69 -9.37
C PHE A 55 3.08 -15.07 -10.75
N LEU A 56 3.83 -13.96 -10.87
CA LEU A 56 4.03 -13.25 -12.13
C LEU A 56 5.35 -13.65 -12.82
N LYS A 57 6.15 -14.51 -12.18
CA LYS A 57 7.43 -15.00 -12.69
C LYS A 57 8.42 -13.86 -13.00
N GLU A 58 8.34 -12.76 -12.25
CA GLU A 58 9.34 -11.69 -12.33
C GLU A 58 10.72 -12.23 -11.92
N LYS A 59 11.79 -11.72 -12.54
CA LYS A 59 13.15 -12.18 -12.27
C LYS A 59 13.58 -11.78 -10.86
N ILE A 60 14.07 -12.74 -10.09
CA ILE A 60 14.70 -12.46 -8.80
C ILE A 60 16.04 -11.77 -9.01
N ASP A 61 16.24 -10.67 -8.29
CA ASP A 61 17.51 -9.95 -8.24
C ASP A 61 18.00 -9.90 -6.81
N LYS A 62 19.19 -10.47 -6.55
CA LYS A 62 19.75 -10.55 -5.20
C LYS A 62 19.94 -9.18 -4.56
N GLN A 63 20.39 -8.18 -5.33
CA GLN A 63 20.62 -6.84 -4.79
C GLN A 63 19.30 -6.13 -4.49
N LYS A 64 18.30 -6.19 -5.40
CA LYS A 64 16.98 -5.60 -5.16
C LYS A 64 16.30 -6.24 -3.94
N THR A 65 16.45 -7.55 -3.76
CA THR A 65 15.93 -8.26 -2.58
C THR A 65 16.61 -7.79 -1.29
N ILE A 66 17.93 -7.57 -1.30
CA ILE A 66 18.64 -7.02 -0.14
C ILE A 66 18.13 -5.62 0.21
N TYR A 67 18.04 -4.72 -0.76
CA TYR A 67 17.55 -3.37 -0.51
C TYR A 67 16.09 -3.34 -0.07
N MET A 68 15.27 -4.25 -0.59
CA MET A 68 13.89 -4.44 -0.15
C MET A 68 13.80 -4.82 1.33
N LEU A 69 14.59 -5.81 1.76
CA LEU A 69 14.64 -6.25 3.15
C LEU A 69 15.22 -5.16 4.07
N LEU A 70 16.25 -4.45 3.62
CA LEU A 70 16.81 -3.31 4.37
C LEU A 70 15.80 -2.19 4.55
N GLY A 71 15.07 -1.80 3.48
CA GLY A 71 14.03 -0.78 3.57
C GLY A 71 12.92 -1.15 4.57
N PHE A 72 12.54 -2.43 4.60
CA PHE A 72 11.60 -2.94 5.60
C PHE A 72 12.14 -2.84 7.03
N ILE A 73 13.38 -3.28 7.27
CA ILE A 73 14.01 -3.21 8.60
C ILE A 73 14.12 -1.76 9.08
N LEU A 74 14.59 -0.84 8.22
CA LEU A 74 14.69 0.59 8.54
C LEU A 74 13.32 1.20 8.88
N THR A 75 12.29 0.80 8.13
CA THR A 75 10.91 1.23 8.38
C THR A 75 10.41 0.76 9.75
N LEU A 76 10.68 -0.50 10.13
CA LEU A 76 10.31 -1.01 11.46
C LEU A 76 11.03 -0.27 12.59
N ILE A 77 12.30 0.09 12.40
CA ILE A 77 13.07 0.87 13.39
C ILE A 77 12.50 2.28 13.59
N ILE A 78 11.98 2.90 12.52
CA ILE A 78 11.35 4.22 12.58
C ILE A 78 9.99 4.13 13.28
N ILE A 79 9.16 3.16 12.91
CA ILE A 79 7.78 3.08 13.43
C ILE A 79 7.74 2.61 14.87
N ARG A 80 8.73 1.80 15.30
CA ARG A 80 8.82 1.22 16.65
C ARG A 80 7.49 0.63 17.12
N PRO A 81 6.94 -0.36 16.39
CA PRO A 81 5.69 -0.96 16.78
C PRO A 81 5.83 -1.63 18.14
N ASP A 82 4.76 -1.59 18.92
CA ASP A 82 4.61 -2.53 20.03
C ASP A 82 4.57 -3.97 19.45
N LEU A 83 5.24 -4.90 20.11
CA LEU A 83 5.34 -6.31 19.68
C LEU A 83 4.25 -7.18 20.28
N ASN A 84 3.31 -6.60 21.04
CA ASN A 84 2.17 -7.31 21.58
C ASN A 84 1.28 -7.87 20.47
N LEU A 85 1.30 -9.20 20.30
CA LEU A 85 0.44 -9.89 19.33
C LEU A 85 -0.99 -9.94 19.86
N GLN A 86 -1.86 -9.17 19.21
CA GLN A 86 -3.29 -9.12 19.50
C GLN A 86 -4.10 -9.54 18.27
N ILE A 87 -5.40 -9.74 18.46
CA ILE A 87 -6.30 -10.07 17.35
C ILE A 87 -6.27 -9.01 16.23
N GLY A 88 -6.09 -7.73 16.58
CA GLY A 88 -5.90 -6.65 15.59
C GLY A 88 -4.62 -6.81 14.76
N SER A 89 -3.54 -7.36 15.34
CA SER A 89 -2.30 -7.66 14.61
C SER A 89 -2.54 -8.71 13.53
N ILE A 90 -3.36 -9.73 13.82
CA ILE A 90 -3.73 -10.77 12.84
C ILE A 90 -4.52 -10.15 11.68
N PHE A 91 -5.51 -9.29 11.98
CA PHE A 91 -6.26 -8.58 10.94
C PHE A 91 -5.36 -7.68 10.09
N ALA A 92 -4.41 -6.96 10.68
CA ALA A 92 -3.45 -6.16 9.94
C ALA A 92 -2.56 -7.01 9.02
N ILE A 93 -2.10 -8.19 9.46
CA ILE A 93 -1.31 -9.11 8.63
C ILE A 93 -2.14 -9.63 7.45
N ILE A 94 -3.36 -10.10 7.70
CA ILE A 94 -4.25 -10.61 6.64
C ILE A 94 -4.61 -9.47 5.67
N SER A 95 -4.82 -8.25 6.17
CA SER A 95 -5.04 -7.07 5.32
C SER A 95 -3.84 -6.81 4.40
N SER A 96 -2.61 -6.97 4.91
CA SER A 96 -1.38 -6.77 4.13
C SER A 96 -1.22 -7.81 3.03
N ILE A 97 -1.55 -9.07 3.31
CA ILE A 97 -1.52 -10.16 2.33
C ILE A 97 -2.59 -9.93 1.24
N THR A 98 -3.82 -9.62 1.64
CA THR A 98 -4.92 -9.37 0.68
C THR A 98 -4.66 -8.12 -0.17
N HIS A 99 -4.05 -7.09 0.41
CA HIS A 99 -3.64 -5.89 -0.33
C HIS A 99 -2.56 -6.24 -1.34
N ALA A 100 -1.59 -7.06 -0.96
CA ALA A 100 -0.57 -7.53 -1.88
C ALA A 100 -1.16 -8.33 -3.04
N ILE A 101 -2.11 -9.24 -2.77
CA ILE A 101 -2.84 -9.97 -3.83
C ILE A 101 -3.57 -8.99 -4.76
N ALA A 102 -4.25 -7.99 -4.22
CA ALA A 102 -4.92 -6.96 -5.03
C ALA A 102 -3.92 -6.19 -5.92
N GLY A 103 -2.72 -5.88 -5.41
CA GLY A 103 -1.63 -5.25 -6.17
C GLY A 103 -1.06 -6.15 -7.28
N LEU A 104 -0.88 -7.45 -7.01
CA LEU A 104 -0.48 -8.42 -8.04
C LEU A 104 -1.54 -8.51 -9.16
N LEU A 105 -2.83 -8.49 -8.79
CA LEU A 105 -3.93 -8.46 -9.75
C LEU A 105 -3.96 -7.16 -10.56
N VAL A 106 -3.66 -6.00 -9.95
CA VAL A 106 -3.47 -4.73 -10.68
C VAL A 106 -2.40 -4.91 -11.75
N LYS A 107 -1.23 -5.46 -11.37
CA LYS A 107 -0.13 -5.66 -12.32
C LYS A 107 -0.56 -6.56 -13.48
N LYS A 108 -1.22 -7.68 -13.18
CA LYS A 108 -1.66 -8.61 -14.23
C LYS A 108 -2.71 -8.00 -15.15
N LEU A 109 -3.70 -7.31 -14.59
CA LEU A 109 -4.78 -6.68 -15.36
C LEU A 109 -4.29 -5.47 -16.16
N SER A 110 -3.24 -4.78 -15.71
CA SER A 110 -2.68 -3.62 -16.42
C SER A 110 -2.06 -3.95 -17.78
N GLU A 111 -1.82 -5.24 -18.07
CA GLU A 111 -1.40 -5.71 -19.39
C GLU A 111 -2.51 -5.58 -20.44
N THR A 112 -3.78 -5.57 -20.01
CA THR A 112 -4.95 -5.59 -20.91
C THR A 112 -5.93 -4.45 -20.68
N GLU A 113 -6.03 -3.95 -19.45
CA GLU A 113 -7.00 -2.94 -19.03
C GLU A 113 -6.31 -1.60 -18.73
N ASN A 114 -6.98 -0.50 -19.05
CA ASN A 114 -6.48 0.84 -18.70
C ASN A 114 -6.67 1.13 -17.20
N VAL A 115 -5.82 2.01 -16.65
CA VAL A 115 -5.82 2.41 -15.23
C VAL A 115 -7.19 2.95 -14.79
N VAL A 116 -7.91 3.65 -15.66
CA VAL A 116 -9.26 4.16 -15.36
C VAL A 116 -10.25 3.01 -15.13
N THR A 117 -10.22 1.96 -15.97
CA THR A 117 -11.04 0.76 -15.79
C THR A 117 -10.71 0.07 -14.47
N LEU A 118 -9.42 -0.01 -14.12
CA LEU A 118 -8.97 -0.55 -12.84
C LEU A 118 -9.50 0.27 -11.65
N MET A 119 -9.47 1.61 -11.72
CA MET A 119 -10.00 2.45 -10.65
C MET A 119 -11.52 2.31 -10.53
N PHE A 120 -12.22 2.33 -11.66
CA PHE A 120 -13.67 2.20 -11.70
C PHE A 120 -14.13 0.85 -11.14
N SER A 121 -13.49 -0.25 -11.53
CA SER A 121 -13.84 -1.59 -11.02
C SER A 121 -13.63 -1.70 -9.50
N LEU A 122 -12.57 -1.06 -8.98
CA LEU A 122 -12.29 -1.04 -7.55
C LEU A 122 -13.43 -0.34 -6.81
N VAL A 123 -13.76 0.90 -7.20
CA VAL A 123 -14.82 1.68 -6.55
C VAL A 123 -16.16 0.95 -6.64
N LEU A 124 -16.52 0.45 -7.83
CA LEU A 124 -17.77 -0.27 -8.05
C LEU A 124 -17.96 -1.48 -7.11
N MET A 125 -16.86 -2.18 -6.78
CA MET A 125 -16.89 -3.36 -5.92
C MET A 125 -16.76 -3.00 -4.43
N MET A 126 -16.01 -1.95 -4.11
CA MET A 126 -15.83 -1.48 -2.74
C MET A 126 -17.08 -0.77 -2.21
N THR A 127 -17.83 -0.08 -3.07
CA THR A 127 -19.06 0.63 -2.69
C THR A 127 -20.07 -0.29 -1.98
N PRO A 128 -20.54 -1.42 -2.54
CA PRO A 128 -21.49 -2.28 -1.82
C PRO A 128 -20.90 -2.85 -0.53
N VAL A 129 -19.63 -3.28 -0.55
CA VAL A 129 -18.93 -3.86 0.61
C VAL A 129 -18.88 -2.89 1.79
N THR A 130 -18.76 -1.59 1.52
CA THR A 130 -18.69 -0.54 2.55
C THR A 130 -20.06 0.08 2.85
N PHE A 131 -20.95 0.14 1.86
CA PHE A 131 -22.29 0.73 1.99
C PHE A 131 -23.19 -0.09 2.92
N PHE A 132 -23.24 -1.42 2.79
CA PHE A 132 -24.13 -2.23 3.63
C PHE A 132 -23.81 -2.11 5.13
N PRO A 133 -22.55 -2.24 5.58
CA PRO A 133 -22.21 -1.98 6.98
C PRO A 133 -22.52 -0.55 7.41
N SER A 134 -22.28 0.44 6.54
CA SER A 134 -22.50 1.85 6.86
C SER A 134 -23.95 2.15 7.25
N LEU A 135 -24.95 1.46 6.67
CA LEU A 135 -26.36 1.67 7.01
C LEU A 135 -26.69 1.36 8.47
N TYR A 136 -25.93 0.49 9.12
CA TYR A 136 -26.17 0.09 10.52
C TYR A 136 -25.44 0.97 11.53
N VAL A 137 -24.35 1.62 11.13
CA VAL A 137 -23.46 2.39 12.01
C VAL A 137 -23.29 3.83 11.56
N TRP A 138 -24.18 4.31 10.66
CA TRP A 138 -24.08 5.65 10.09
C TRP A 138 -24.25 6.71 11.16
N ASP A 139 -23.25 7.58 11.27
CA ASP A 139 -23.34 8.81 12.05
C ASP A 139 -23.12 10.00 11.11
N THR A 140 -24.05 10.96 11.14
CA THR A 140 -24.01 12.08 10.20
C THR A 140 -23.07 13.15 10.75
N PRO A 141 -21.96 13.48 10.05
CA PRO A 141 -21.05 14.52 10.52
C PRO A 141 -21.79 15.87 10.53
N SER A 142 -21.95 16.44 11.72
CA SER A 142 -22.63 17.71 11.95
C SER A 142 -21.71 18.93 11.77
N ASP A 143 -20.40 18.73 11.89
CA ASP A 143 -19.39 19.77 11.77
C ASP A 143 -18.87 19.90 10.33
N PHE A 144 -18.95 21.11 9.79
CA PHE A 144 -18.40 21.47 8.49
C PHE A 144 -16.91 21.14 8.37
N MET A 145 -16.13 21.31 9.45
CA MET A 145 -14.70 20.99 9.45
C MET A 145 -14.47 19.50 9.21
N VAL A 146 -15.28 18.64 9.84
CA VAL A 146 -15.18 17.18 9.66
C VAL A 146 -15.50 16.80 8.21
N VAL A 147 -16.58 17.35 7.65
CA VAL A 147 -16.95 17.12 6.24
C VAL A 147 -15.84 17.58 5.30
N PHE A 148 -15.26 18.75 5.55
CA PHE A 148 -14.15 19.28 4.75
C PHE A 148 -12.92 18.36 4.78
N LEU A 149 -12.53 17.87 5.97
CA LEU A 149 -11.42 16.93 6.12
C LEU A 149 -11.71 15.58 5.42
N LEU A 150 -12.94 15.08 5.49
CA LEU A 150 -13.34 13.85 4.78
C LEU A 150 -13.22 14.00 3.26
N ILE A 151 -13.59 15.16 2.71
CA ILE A 151 -13.41 15.45 1.28
C ILE A 151 -11.92 15.46 0.91
N ILE A 152 -11.07 16.09 1.73
CA ILE A 152 -9.61 16.09 1.50
C ILE A 152 -9.06 14.66 1.51
N ILE A 153 -9.46 13.83 2.48
CA ILE A 153 -9.07 12.42 2.56
C ILE A 153 -9.53 11.67 1.30
N ALA A 154 -10.78 11.85 0.87
CA ALA A 154 -11.31 11.16 -0.31
C ALA A 154 -10.54 11.54 -1.59
N VAL A 155 -10.26 12.82 -1.81
CA VAL A 155 -9.52 13.31 -2.98
C VAL A 155 -8.08 12.81 -2.95
N THR A 156 -7.38 12.94 -1.83
CA THR A 156 -5.98 12.53 -1.69
C THR A 156 -5.83 11.01 -1.77
N ALA A 157 -6.73 10.23 -1.16
CA ALA A 157 -6.74 8.78 -1.25
C ALA A 157 -7.01 8.29 -2.67
N THR A 158 -7.91 8.95 -3.40
CA THR A 158 -8.22 8.63 -4.81
C THR A 158 -7.01 8.93 -5.71
N LEU A 159 -6.40 10.11 -5.57
CA LEU A 159 -5.19 10.47 -6.30
C LEU A 159 -4.02 9.53 -5.98
N GLY A 160 -3.82 9.21 -4.71
CA GLY A 160 -2.79 8.26 -4.26
C GLY A 160 -2.99 6.88 -4.88
N ASN A 161 -4.21 6.36 -4.86
CA ASN A 161 -4.56 5.09 -5.51
C ASN A 161 -4.37 5.13 -7.03
N PHE A 162 -4.71 6.25 -7.68
CA PHE A 162 -4.49 6.43 -9.11
C PHE A 162 -3.00 6.37 -9.45
N PHE A 163 -2.17 7.16 -8.76
CA PHE A 163 -0.72 7.16 -8.98
C PHE A 163 -0.08 5.82 -8.65
N TRP A 164 -0.52 5.16 -7.58
CA TRP A 164 -0.03 3.84 -7.21
C TRP A 164 -0.38 2.78 -8.27
N THR A 165 -1.63 2.77 -8.75
CA THR A 165 -2.08 1.86 -9.82
C THR A 165 -1.32 2.15 -11.12
N LYS A 166 -1.12 3.44 -11.45
CA LYS A 166 -0.34 3.86 -12.61
C LYS A 166 1.11 3.41 -12.50
N ALA A 167 1.75 3.59 -11.34
CA ALA A 167 3.13 3.16 -11.11
C ALA A 167 3.29 1.65 -11.31
N ILE A 168 2.39 0.82 -10.76
CA ILE A 168 2.40 -0.63 -10.96
C ILE A 168 2.23 -1.01 -12.44
N SER A 169 1.39 -0.27 -13.18
CA SER A 169 1.21 -0.54 -14.62
C SER A 169 2.47 -0.26 -15.45
N MET A 170 3.32 0.67 -15.01
CA MET A 170 4.45 1.19 -15.80
C MET A 170 5.78 0.46 -15.58
N THR A 171 5.92 -0.34 -14.50
CA THR A 171 7.18 -1.03 -14.17
C THR A 171 6.93 -2.39 -13.53
N THR A 172 7.96 -3.22 -13.38
CA THR A 172 7.86 -4.48 -12.62
C THR A 172 7.67 -4.20 -11.13
N ILE A 173 6.95 -5.08 -10.44
CA ILE A 173 6.70 -4.95 -9.00
C ILE A 173 8.02 -5.03 -8.22
N THR A 174 8.91 -5.94 -8.62
CA THR A 174 10.27 -6.07 -8.06
C THR A 174 11.07 -4.77 -8.09
N ASN A 175 10.85 -3.92 -9.10
CA ASN A 175 11.52 -2.62 -9.18
C ASN A 175 10.83 -1.55 -8.31
N LEU A 176 9.51 -1.64 -8.17
CA LEU A 176 8.70 -0.61 -7.53
C LEU A 176 8.64 -0.74 -6.00
N MET A 177 8.48 -1.95 -5.47
CA MET A 177 8.18 -2.17 -4.05
C MET A 177 9.20 -1.58 -3.06
N PRO A 178 10.52 -1.58 -3.33
CA PRO A 178 11.47 -0.94 -2.42
C PRO A 178 11.24 0.57 -2.26
N PHE A 179 10.78 1.24 -3.32
CA PHE A 179 10.47 2.68 -3.26
C PHE A 179 9.24 2.98 -2.40
N ASP A 180 8.40 1.98 -2.09
CA ASP A 180 7.20 2.16 -1.28
C ASP A 180 7.54 2.60 0.16
N PHE A 181 8.71 2.22 0.66
CA PHE A 181 9.22 2.68 1.96
C PHE A 181 9.53 4.19 2.00
N SER A 182 9.66 4.85 0.83
CA SER A 182 9.86 6.31 0.78
C SER A 182 8.68 7.08 1.35
N LYS A 183 7.47 6.50 1.34
CA LYS A 183 6.27 7.14 1.91
C LYS A 183 6.50 7.58 3.36
N LEU A 184 7.32 6.83 4.11
CA LEU A 184 7.66 7.15 5.48
C LEU A 184 8.45 8.45 5.60
N ILE A 185 9.37 8.72 4.67
CA ILE A 185 10.14 9.97 4.63
C ILE A 185 9.19 11.17 4.44
N PHE A 186 8.26 11.05 3.50
CA PHE A 186 7.25 12.09 3.26
C PHE A 186 6.29 12.23 4.44
N ALA A 187 5.85 11.12 5.04
CA ALA A 187 4.98 11.13 6.21
C ALA A 187 5.65 11.85 7.39
N THR A 188 6.92 11.53 7.67
CA THR A 188 7.72 12.19 8.70
C THR A 188 7.88 13.68 8.41
N PHE A 189 8.18 14.07 7.16
CA PHE A 189 8.30 15.48 6.78
C PHE A 189 6.99 16.26 6.98
N LEU A 190 5.85 15.68 6.59
CA LEU A 190 4.53 16.26 6.84
C LEU A 190 4.22 16.30 8.35
N GLY A 191 4.64 15.29 9.11
CA GLY A 191 4.59 15.23 10.58
C GLY A 191 5.20 16.46 11.25
N ILE A 192 6.41 16.84 10.83
CA ILE A 192 7.08 18.06 11.33
C ILE A 192 6.25 19.31 11.01
N ILE A 193 5.82 19.46 9.75
CA ILE A 193 5.19 20.70 9.28
C ILE A 193 3.83 20.92 9.92
N PHE A 194 2.99 19.88 9.96
CA PHE A 194 1.60 20.01 10.39
C PHE A 194 1.41 19.77 11.88
N PHE A 195 2.22 18.91 12.50
CA PHE A 195 2.05 18.49 13.90
C PHE A 195 3.20 18.94 14.80
N ASN A 196 4.21 19.64 14.26
CA ASN A 196 5.40 20.08 15.00
C ASN A 196 6.07 18.92 15.76
N GLU A 197 6.05 17.73 15.16
CA GLU A 197 6.64 16.52 15.74
C GLU A 197 8.16 16.65 15.85
N LYS A 198 8.69 16.28 17.03
CA LYS A 198 10.13 16.20 17.22
C LYS A 198 10.66 14.90 16.64
N ILE A 199 11.65 15.02 15.77
CA ILE A 199 12.34 13.87 15.17
C ILE A 199 13.58 13.54 15.99
N ASP A 200 13.79 12.26 16.25
CA ASP A 200 15.01 11.76 16.87
C ASP A 200 16.09 11.38 15.84
N LEU A 201 17.34 11.31 16.31
CA LEU A 201 18.49 10.99 15.46
C LEU A 201 18.35 9.64 14.75
N ILE A 202 17.66 8.67 15.37
CA ILE A 202 17.43 7.34 14.80
C ILE A 202 16.53 7.44 13.57
N THR A 203 15.45 8.23 13.63
CA THR A 203 14.55 8.42 12.49
C THR A 203 15.26 9.09 11.32
N ILE A 204 16.11 10.08 11.60
CA ILE A 204 16.95 10.73 10.57
C ILE A 204 17.90 9.72 9.93
N PHE A 205 18.64 8.97 10.73
CA PHE A 205 19.58 7.98 10.24
C PHE A 205 18.89 6.91 9.40
N CYS A 206 17.80 6.32 9.90
CA CYS A 206 17.07 5.29 9.17
C CYS A 206 16.41 5.85 7.90
N GLY A 207 15.85 7.05 7.96
CA GLY A 207 15.27 7.73 6.80
C GLY A 207 16.32 7.98 5.71
N SER A 208 17.51 8.45 6.08
CA SER A 208 18.63 8.59 5.13
C SER A 208 19.06 7.24 4.53
N GLY A 209 19.06 6.16 5.31
CA GLY A 209 19.30 4.80 4.82
C GLY A 209 18.30 4.37 3.75
N ILE A 210 17.01 4.69 3.94
CA ILE A 210 15.96 4.42 2.93
C ILE A 210 16.24 5.21 1.64
N ILE A 211 16.62 6.48 1.74
CA ILE A 211 16.98 7.32 0.59
C ILE A 211 18.14 6.70 -0.19
N VAL A 212 19.19 6.27 0.50
CA VAL A 212 20.36 5.64 -0.12
C VAL A 212 19.97 4.33 -0.82
N CYS A 213 19.18 3.48 -0.17
CA CYS A 213 18.69 2.23 -0.79
C CYS A 213 17.93 2.51 -2.09
N ASN A 214 17.01 3.48 -2.08
CA ASN A 214 16.22 3.85 -3.25
C ASN A 214 17.07 4.41 -4.39
N SER A 215 18.09 5.21 -4.07
CA SER A 215 19.03 5.75 -5.06
C SER A 215 19.82 4.62 -5.75
N LEU A 216 20.32 3.65 -4.98
CA LEU A 216 21.07 2.51 -5.51
C LEU A 216 20.20 1.62 -6.41
N ILE A 217 18.95 1.38 -6.01
CA ILE A 217 17.99 0.65 -6.85
C ILE A 217 17.69 1.43 -8.14
N GLY A 218 17.46 2.75 -8.03
CA GLY A 218 17.17 3.62 -9.18
C GLY A 218 18.28 3.57 -10.23
N LYS A 219 19.54 3.69 -9.78
CA LYS A 219 20.73 3.57 -10.65
C LYS A 219 20.83 2.18 -11.30
N LYS A 220 20.46 1.13 -10.58
CA LYS A 220 20.47 -0.21 -11.16
C LYS A 220 19.39 -0.38 -12.25
N ILE A 221 18.18 0.15 -12.01
CA ILE A 221 17.09 0.10 -12.98
C ILE A 221 17.45 0.89 -14.25
N SER A 222 18.14 2.03 -14.14
CA SER A 222 18.60 2.77 -15.33
C SER A 222 19.62 1.97 -16.14
N ASN A 223 20.58 1.31 -15.47
CA ASN A 223 21.60 0.50 -16.14
C ASN A 223 21.02 -0.77 -16.80
N GLU A 224 19.84 -1.25 -16.39
CA GLU A 224 19.15 -2.37 -17.05
C GLU A 224 18.39 -1.95 -18.32
N LYS A 225 18.20 -0.65 -18.55
CA LYS A 225 17.50 -0.09 -19.71
C LYS A 225 18.45 0.39 -20.82
N GLU A 226 19.73 0.59 -20.50
CA GLU A 226 20.82 0.83 -21.46
C GLU A 226 21.31 -0.48 -22.07
#